data_AF-A0A953WR93-F1
#
_entry.id   AF-A0A953WR93-F1
#
_cell.length_a   1.000
_cell.length_b   1.000
_cell.length_c   1.000
_cell.angle_alpha   90.00
_cell.angle_beta   90.00
_cell.angle_gamma   90.00
#
_symmetry.space_group_name_H-M   'P 1'
#
loop_
_entity.id
_entity.type
_entity.pdbx_description
1 polymer ?
#
loop_
_entity_poly.entity_id
_entity_poly.type
_entity_poly.pdbx_seq_one_letter_code
_entity_poly.pdbx_strand_id
1 'polypeptide(L)' 'ILNIELARTGAGNPGPTAKSMLELGDPEIDWVKLSEAQGVPAQDAWSAEEFDAALERAFAEDGPQLIAAHVPAR' A
#
# COMPACT_ATOMS: atom_id res chain seq x y z
N ILE A 1 -2.21 7.26 -10.73
CA ILE A 1 -3.31 7.99 -11.42
C ILE A 1 -3.12 9.49 -11.30
N LEU A 2 -3.01 10.05 -10.10
CA LEU A 2 -2.94 11.51 -9.87
C LEU A 2 -1.80 12.24 -10.60
N ASN A 3 -0.57 11.71 -10.59
CA ASN A 3 0.54 12.32 -11.34
C ASN A 3 0.33 12.32 -12.87
N ILE A 4 -0.41 11.34 -13.40
CA ILE A 4 -0.77 11.28 -14.83
C ILE A 4 -1.80 12.36 -15.15
N GLU A 5 -2.79 12.54 -14.27
CA GLU A 5 -3.81 13.59 -14.41
C GLU A 5 -3.18 14.97 -14.38
N LEU A 6 -2.23 15.21 -13.47
CA LEU A 6 -1.51 16.48 -13.42
C LEU A 6 -0.76 16.79 -14.72
N ALA A 7 -0.07 15.79 -15.31
CA ALA A 7 0.62 15.97 -16.58
C ALA A 7 -0.34 16.35 -17.73
N ARG A 8 -1.60 15.89 -17.69
CA ARG A 8 -2.62 16.17 -18.71
C ARG A 8 -3.22 17.57 -18.63
N THR A 9 -3.05 18.27 -17.49
CA THR A 9 -3.60 19.63 -17.31
C THR A 9 -2.91 20.71 -18.15
N GLY A 10 -1.69 20.45 -18.64
CA GLY A 10 -0.87 21.45 -19.32
C GLY A 10 -0.28 22.53 -18.39
N ALA A 11 -0.37 22.36 -17.06
CA ALA A 11 0.11 23.31 -16.06
C ALA A 11 1.65 23.41 -15.94
N GLY A 12 2.40 22.74 -16.82
CA GLY A 12 3.86 22.68 -16.78
C GLY A 12 4.40 21.71 -15.72
N ASN A 13 5.68 21.87 -15.35
CA ASN A 13 6.30 21.01 -14.34
C ASN A 13 5.85 21.42 -12.93
N PRO A 14 5.24 20.52 -12.14
CA PRO A 14 4.87 20.84 -10.77
C PRO A 14 6.09 21.16 -9.90
N GLY A 15 5.94 22.22 -9.10
CA GLY A 15 6.83 22.49 -7.99
C GLY A 15 6.72 21.42 -6.88
N PRO A 16 7.64 21.42 -5.91
CA PRO A 16 7.74 20.39 -4.88
C PRO A 16 6.43 20.14 -4.10
N THR A 17 5.70 21.20 -3.75
CA THR A 17 4.42 21.10 -3.02
C THR A 17 3.33 20.40 -3.82
N ALA A 18 3.23 20.67 -5.13
CA ALA A 18 2.24 20.02 -5.98
C ALA A 18 2.56 18.54 -6.19
N LYS A 19 3.85 18.16 -6.16
CA LYS A 19 4.28 16.76 -6.19
C LYS A 19 3.90 16.03 -4.91
N SER A 20 4.22 16.60 -3.75
CA SER A 20 3.91 15.96 -2.46
C SER A 20 2.41 15.77 -2.25
N MET A 21 1.55 16.66 -2.76
CA MET A 21 0.09 16.51 -2.72
C MET A 21 -0.44 15.31 -3.53
N LEU A 22 0.32 14.82 -4.50
CA LEU A 22 -0.06 13.70 -5.38
C LEU A 22 0.77 12.44 -5.13
N GLU A 23 1.71 12.50 -4.20
CA GLU A 23 2.46 11.37 -3.68
C GLU A 23 1.61 10.65 -2.62
N LEU A 24 1.64 9.31 -2.66
CA LEU A 24 0.91 8.45 -1.72
C LEU A 24 1.83 7.72 -0.76
N GLY A 25 3.15 7.89 -0.91
CA GLY A 25 4.15 7.15 -0.15
C GLY A 25 4.72 7.89 1.06
N ASP A 26 4.40 9.18 1.23
CA ASP A 26 4.93 10.00 2.31
C ASP A 26 3.83 10.87 2.95
N PRO A 27 3.42 10.62 4.21
CA PRO A 27 3.85 9.50 5.05
C PRO A 27 3.39 8.14 4.49
N GLU A 28 4.08 7.07 4.87
CA GLU A 28 3.73 5.71 4.47
C GLU A 28 2.31 5.34 4.93
N ILE A 29 1.58 4.64 4.05
CA ILE A 29 0.24 4.15 4.35
C ILE A 29 0.33 2.93 5.27
N ASP A 30 -0.38 2.99 6.40
CA ASP A 30 -0.65 1.83 7.24
C ASP A 30 -1.71 0.94 6.57
N TRP A 31 -1.24 -0.02 5.77
CA TRP A 31 -2.11 -0.90 4.98
C TRP A 31 -2.94 -1.85 5.85
N VAL A 32 -2.44 -2.24 7.02
CA VAL A 32 -3.17 -3.07 7.98
C VAL A 32 -4.40 -2.32 8.46
N LYS A 33 -4.23 -1.12 9.01
CA LYS A 33 -5.37 -0.32 9.49
C LYS A 33 -6.35 0.05 8.39
N LEU A 34 -5.84 0.33 7.18
CA LEU A 34 -6.70 0.62 6.03
C LEU A 34 -7.59 -0.57 5.67
N SER A 35 -7.03 -1.78 5.69
CA SER A 35 -7.77 -3.01 5.42
C SER A 35 -8.83 -3.29 6.50
N GLU A 36 -8.44 -3.15 7.77
CA GLU A 36 -9.33 -3.35 8.91
C GLU A 36 -10.53 -2.40 8.89
N ALA A 37 -10.32 -1.14 8.48
CA ALA A 37 -11.39 -0.16 8.29
C ALA A 37 -12.43 -0.58 7.24
N GLN A 38 -12.05 -1.48 6.32
CA GLN A 38 -12.93 -2.07 5.30
C GLN A 38 -13.49 -3.43 5.71
N GLY A 39 -13.27 -3.87 6.95
CA GLY A 39 -13.73 -5.14 7.47
C GLY A 39 -12.95 -6.36 6.98
N VAL A 40 -11.74 -6.16 6.44
CA VAL A 40 -10.87 -7.24 5.96
C VAL A 40 -9.71 -7.40 6.95
N PRO A 41 -9.57 -8.56 7.63
CA PRO A 41 -8.43 -8.85 8.50
C PRO A 41 -7.11 -8.67 7.78
N ALA A 42 -6.11 -8.12 8.47
CA ALA A 42 -4.82 -7.85 7.88
C ALA A 42 -3.66 -8.04 8.86
N GLN A 43 -2.48 -8.31 8.31
CA GLN A 43 -1.23 -8.32 9.06
C GLN A 43 -0.05 -7.88 8.19
N ASP A 44 0.99 -7.38 8.84
CA ASP A 44 2.29 -7.16 8.22
C ASP A 44 3.06 -8.47 8.05
N ALA A 45 3.95 -8.49 7.05
CA ALA A 45 5.00 -9.48 6.90
C ALA A 45 6.29 -8.78 6.48
N TRP A 46 7.31 -8.83 7.35
CA TRP A 46 8.61 -8.17 7.17
C TRP A 46 9.69 -9.10 6.62
N SER A 47 9.38 -10.39 6.51
CA SER A 47 10.25 -11.43 5.97
C SER A 47 9.48 -12.37 5.04
N ALA A 48 10.23 -13.14 4.26
CA ALA A 48 9.64 -14.15 3.39
C ALA A 48 8.98 -15.26 4.22
N GLU A 49 9.57 -15.62 5.36
CA GLU A 49 9.07 -16.63 6.29
C GLU A 49 7.76 -16.19 6.95
N GLU A 50 7.66 -14.92 7.36
CA GLU A 50 6.41 -14.36 7.89
C GLU A 50 5.31 -14.32 6.82
N PHE A 51 5.67 -13.98 5.58
CA PHE A 51 4.73 -13.96 4.46
C PHE A 51 4.22 -15.38 4.14
N ASP A 52 5.11 -16.37 4.07
CA ASP A 52 4.77 -17.77 3.80
C ASP A 52 3.78 -18.31 4.84
N ALA A 53 4.08 -18.10 6.13
CA ALA A 53 3.20 -18.52 7.21
C ALA A 53 1.84 -17.80 7.19
N ALA A 54 1.81 -16.51 6.83
CA ALA A 54 0.57 -15.75 6.69
C ALA A 54 -0.27 -16.24 5.50
N LEU A 55 0.39 -16.57 4.39
CA LEU A 55 -0.26 -17.06 3.18
C LEU A 55 -0.87 -18.46 3.39
N GLU A 56 -0.17 -19.34 4.11
CA GLU A 56 -0.70 -20.66 4.48
C GLU A 56 -2.00 -20.54 5.30
N ARG A 57 -2.01 -19.64 6.30
CA ARG A 57 -3.22 -19.37 7.09
C ARG A 57 -4.35 -18.79 6.23
N ALA A 58 -4.04 -17.83 5.36
CA ALA A 58 -5.03 -17.21 4.48
C ALA A 58 -5.71 -18.20 3.52
N PHE A 59 -5.02 -19.27 3.13
CA PHE A 59 -5.62 -20.33 2.32
C PHE A 59 -6.46 -21.34 3.13
N ALA A 60 -6.17 -21.48 4.43
CA ALA A 60 -6.90 -22.39 5.31
C ALA A 60 -8.19 -21.78 5.90
N GLU A 61 -8.28 -20.45 5.93
CA GLU A 61 -9.40 -19.71 6.49
C GLU A 61 -10.35 -19.20 5.40
N ASP A 62 -11.65 -19.13 5.72
CA ASP A 62 -12.64 -18.58 4.80
C ASP A 62 -12.65 -17.05 4.82
N GLY A 63 -12.79 -16.46 3.64
CA GLY A 63 -12.98 -15.01 3.47
C GLY A 63 -11.71 -14.25 3.04
N PRO A 64 -11.83 -12.94 2.81
CA PRO A 64 -10.70 -12.13 2.38
C PRO A 64 -9.74 -11.86 3.54
N GLN A 65 -8.44 -11.88 3.24
CA GLN A 65 -7.37 -11.43 4.13
C GLN A 65 -6.37 -10.59 3.34
N LEU A 66 -5.81 -9.56 3.98
CA LEU A 66 -4.74 -8.74 3.41
C LEU A 66 -3.41 -9.04 4.12
N ILE A 67 -2.35 -9.24 3.35
CA ILE A 67 -0.98 -9.39 3.87
C ILE A 67 -0.16 -8.22 3.31
N ALA A 68 0.28 -7.32 4.19
CA ALA A 68 1.16 -6.21 3.83
C ALA A 68 2.62 -6.71 3.82
N ALA A 69 3.09 -7.14 2.64
CA ALA A 69 4.45 -7.64 2.46
C ALA A 69 5.45 -6.49 2.28
N HIS A 70 6.33 -6.31 3.25
CA HIS A 70 7.35 -5.27 3.26
C HIS A 70 8.61 -5.76 2.56
N VAL A 71 9.00 -5.06 1.50
CA VAL A 71 10.19 -5.38 0.72
C VAL A 71 11.22 -4.26 0.90
N PRO A 72 12.46 -4.57 1.29
CA PRO A 72 13.51 -3.55 1.39
C PRO A 72 13.68 -2.80 0.08
N ALA A 73 13.80 -1.47 0.17
CA ALA A 73 14.20 -0.66 -0.98
C ALA A 73 15.60 -1.11 -1.45
N ARG A 74 15.76 -1.26 -2.77
CA ARG A 74 17.07 -1.50 -3.39
C ARG A 74 17.88 -0.21 -3.50
#